data_AF-Q9BDM0-F1
#
_entry.id   AF-Q9BDM0-F1
#
_cell.length_a   1.000
_cell.length_b   1.000
_cell.length_c   1.000
_cell.angle_alpha   90.00
_cell.angle_beta   90.00
_cell.angle_gamma   90.00
#
_symmetry.space_group_name_H-M   'P 1'
#
loop_
_entity.id
_entity.type
_entity.pdbx_description
1 polymer ?
#
loop_
_entity_poly.entity_id
_entity_poly.type
_entity_poly.pdbx_seq_one_letter_code
_entity_poly.pdbx_strand_id
1 'polypeptide(L)' 'GGSLDFPRGWKEYKMGFGNPSGEYWLGNEFIFAITSQRQYTLRIELMDWEGNP' A
#
# COMPACT_ATOMS: atom_id res chain seq x y z
N GLY A 1 3.42 -5.68 -14.61
CA GLY A 1 4.37 -6.73 -14.20
C GLY A 1 4.68 -6.52 -12.75
N GLY A 2 4.44 -7.52 -11.90
CA GLY A 2 4.68 -7.43 -10.46
C GLY A 2 6.13 -7.76 -10.15
N SER A 3 6.91 -6.76 -9.75
CA SER A 3 8.32 -6.89 -9.36
C SER A 3 8.49 -7.21 -7.87
N LEU A 4 7.45 -6.95 -7.07
CA LEU A 4 7.39 -7.20 -5.64
C LEU A 4 6.32 -8.25 -5.32
N ASP A 5 6.67 -9.31 -4.58
CA ASP A 5 5.63 -10.21 -4.06
C ASP A 5 4.87 -9.54 -2.91
N PHE A 6 3.56 -9.67 -2.95
CA PHE A 6 2.64 -9.25 -1.90
C PHE A 6 2.25 -10.37 -0.90
N PRO A 7 2.40 -11.68 -1.19
CA PRO A 7 2.25 -12.72 -0.17
C PRO A 7 3.30 -12.61 0.95
N ARG A 8 3.00 -11.80 1.97
CA ARG A 8 3.89 -11.47 3.10
C ARG A 8 3.26 -11.82 4.44
N GLY A 9 4.11 -11.96 5.47
CA GLY A 9 3.66 -12.22 6.83
C GLY A 9 3.09 -10.97 7.52
N TRP A 10 2.38 -11.17 8.64
CA TRP A 10 1.79 -10.08 9.42
C TRP A 10 2.81 -8.99 9.81
N LYS A 11 4.01 -9.39 10.24
CA LYS A 11 5.06 -8.46 10.66
C LYS A 11 5.46 -7.50 9.53
N GLU A 12 5.51 -7.98 8.30
CA GLU A 12 5.88 -7.17 7.13
C GLU A 12 4.75 -6.23 6.77
N TYR A 13 3.50 -6.68 6.75
CA TYR A 13 2.35 -5.77 6.57
C TYR A 13 2.23 -4.71 7.67
N LYS A 14 2.62 -5.07 8.90
CA LYS A 14 2.64 -4.15 10.03
C LYS A 14 3.66 -3.01 9.82
N MET A 15 4.89 -3.37 9.44
CA MET A 15 6.02 -2.43 9.31
C MET A 15 6.18 -1.81 7.92
N GLY A 16 5.51 -2.34 6.90
CA GLY A 16 5.70 -1.97 5.50
C GLY A 16 6.81 -2.77 4.82
N PHE A 17 6.76 -2.80 3.49
CA PHE A 17 7.75 -3.46 2.63
C PHE A 17 7.72 -2.88 1.21
N GLY A 18 8.77 -3.14 0.41
CA GLY A 18 8.92 -2.61 -0.95
C GLY A 18 9.73 -1.32 -1.00
N ASN A 19 9.60 -0.57 -2.10
CA ASN A 19 10.34 0.68 -2.35
C ASN A 19 9.37 1.81 -2.71
N PRO A 20 9.38 2.95 -2.00
CA PRO A 20 8.53 4.11 -2.32
C PRO A 20 8.71 4.67 -3.74
N SER A 21 9.83 4.40 -4.40
CA SER A 21 10.07 4.75 -5.82
C SER A 21 9.43 3.75 -6.80
N GLY A 22 8.68 2.75 -6.33
CA GLY A 22 8.07 1.69 -7.12
C GLY A 22 6.90 1.01 -6.39
N GLU A 23 6.85 -0.32 -6.40
CA GLU A 23 5.83 -1.09 -5.67
C GLU A 23 6.17 -1.14 -4.18
N TYR A 24 5.19 -0.81 -3.31
CA TYR A 24 5.36 -0.89 -1.87
C TYR A 24 4.03 -0.96 -1.12
N TRP A 25 4.12 -1.38 0.14
CA TRP A 25 3.08 -1.23 1.16
C TRP A 25 3.63 -0.36 2.28
N LEU A 26 2.94 0.73 2.62
CA LEU A 26 3.41 1.71 3.61
C LEU A 26 3.62 1.11 5.01
N GLY A 27 2.78 0.15 5.40
CA GLY A 27 2.78 -0.45 6.73
C GLY A 27 1.56 -0.01 7.56
N ASN A 28 0.89 -1.00 8.17
CA ASN A 28 -0.37 -0.79 8.87
C ASN A 28 -0.23 0.13 10.09
N GLU A 29 0.89 0.08 10.82
CA GLU A 29 1.10 1.00 11.96
C GLU A 29 1.22 2.46 11.50
N PHE A 30 1.88 2.70 10.37
CA PHE A 30 2.01 4.04 9.80
C PHE A 30 0.68 4.55 9.25
N ILE A 31 -0.07 3.68 8.54
CA ILE A 31 -1.42 4.01 8.06
C ILE A 31 -2.31 4.39 9.26
N PHE A 32 -2.31 3.57 10.32
CA PHE A 32 -3.07 3.84 11.55
C PHE A 32 -2.65 5.17 12.21
N ALA A 33 -1.35 5.44 12.31
CA ALA A 33 -0.82 6.67 12.89
C ALA A 33 -1.29 7.92 12.11
N ILE A 34 -1.47 7.82 10.79
CA ILE A 34 -2.00 8.91 9.96
C ILE A 34 -3.51 9.03 10.15
N THR A 35 -4.25 7.92 9.98
CA THR A 35 -5.72 7.93 9.94
C THR A 35 -6.37 8.15 11.30
N SER A 36 -5.65 7.96 12.40
CA SER A 36 -6.16 8.22 13.76
C SER A 36 -6.19 9.70 14.14
N GLN A 37 -5.54 10.58 13.37
CA GLN A 37 -5.42 12.01 13.71
C GLN A 37 -6.69 12.81 13.41
N ARG A 38 -7.46 12.39 12.40
CA ARG A 38 -8.73 13.00 11.97
C ARG A 38 -9.41 12.08 10.96
N GLN A 39 -10.55 12.48 10.44
CA GLN A 39 -11.22 11.73 9.38
C GLN A 39 -10.47 11.87 8.05
N TYR A 40 -10.18 10.73 7.41
CA TYR A 40 -9.60 10.63 6.07
C TYR A 40 -10.55 9.83 5.16
N THR A 41 -10.43 10.06 3.86
CA THR A 41 -11.11 9.24 2.83
C THR A 41 -10.08 8.38 2.13
N LEU A 42 -10.42 7.11 1.87
CA LEU A 42 -9.62 6.20 1.07
C LEU A 42 -9.97 6.37 -0.41
N ARG A 43 -8.97 6.57 -1.26
CA ARG A 43 -9.11 6.55 -2.73
C ARG A 43 -8.36 5.36 -3.27
N ILE A 44 -9.00 4.59 -4.14
CA ILE A 44 -8.43 3.44 -4.84
C ILE A 44 -8.47 3.76 -6.33
N GLU A 45 -7.32 3.68 -6.99
CA GLU A 45 -7.19 3.80 -8.45
C GLU A 45 -6.81 2.42 -8.99
N LEU A 46 -7.50 1.99 -10.04
CA LEU A 46 -7.22 0.75 -10.76
C LEU A 46 -6.82 1.13 -12.18
N MET A 47 -6.15 0.21 -12.87
CA MET A 47 -5.85 0.34 -14.29
C MET A 47 -5.97 -1.03 -14.91
N ASP A 48 -6.69 -1.12 -16.03
CA ASP A 48 -6.76 -2.35 -16.80
C ASP A 48 -5.47 -2.60 -17.60
N TRP A 49 -5.47 -3.70 -18.35
CA TRP A 49 -4.32 -4.13 -19.14
C TRP A 49 -4.10 -3.28 -20.41
N GLU A 50 -5.11 -2.52 -20.85
CA GLU A 50 -5.04 -1.56 -21.96
C GLU A 50 -4.60 -0.16 -21.47
N GLY A 51 -4.53 0.05 -20.15
CA GLY A 51 -4.16 1.32 -19.54
C GLY A 51 -5.35 2.22 -19.20
N ASN A 52 -6.58 1.70 -19.27
CA ASN A 52 -7.77 2.45 -18.87
C ASN A 52 -7.91 2.45 -17.33
N PRO A 53 -8.19 3.60 -16.70
CA PRO A 53 -8.42 3.70 -15.26
C PRO A 53 -9.76 3.10 -14.80
#